data_AF-A0A3R7N2Y2-F1
#
_entry.id   AF-A0A3R7N2Y2-F1
#
_cell.length_a   1.000
_cell.length_b   1.000
_cell.length_c   1.000
_cell.angle_alpha   90.00
_cell.angle_beta   90.00
_cell.angle_gamma   90.00
#
_symmetry.space_group_name_H-M   'P 1'
#
loop_
_entity.id
_entity.type
_entity.pdbx_description
1 polymer ?
#
loop_
_entity_poly.entity_id
_entity_poly.type
_entity_poly.pdbx_seq_one_letter_code
_entity_poly.pdbx_strand_id
1 'polypeptide(L)'
;VGGLLLVGRWRLCLLRFCRDSRDNANAPKEPTEPVTLVFTDIESSTALWAACSELMPDAVATHHRLIRALITKYRCYEVKTIGDSFMIACKSVSAAVQLVRELQQVFLQHDWGTGALDEAYRKFEEDRAEEDAEGYVPPTARLDAAVYRQHWNGLRVRVGVHTGAVR
;
A
#
# COMPACT_ATOMS: atom_id res chain seq x y z
N VAL A 1 -22.22 -12.81 -32.58
CA VAL A 1 -23.01 -12.30 -31.43
C VAL A 1 -22.25 -12.62 -30.15
N GLY A 2 -21.48 -11.69 -29.59
CA GLY A 2 -20.57 -11.99 -28.46
C GLY A 2 -19.80 -10.80 -27.88
N GLY A 3 -19.74 -9.67 -28.58
CA GLY A 3 -19.01 -8.48 -28.11
C GLY A 3 -19.77 -7.60 -27.11
N LEU A 4 -21.10 -7.73 -27.01
CA LEU A 4 -21.91 -6.80 -26.21
C LEU A 4 -21.90 -7.11 -24.69
N LEU A 5 -21.56 -8.34 -24.29
CA LEU A 5 -21.55 -8.76 -22.89
C LEU A 5 -20.28 -8.31 -22.12
N LEU A 6 -19.15 -8.12 -22.81
CA LEU A 6 -17.88 -7.73 -22.19
C LEU A 6 -17.85 -6.25 -21.81
N VAL A 7 -18.40 -5.37 -22.65
CA VAL A 7 -18.49 -3.93 -22.38
C VAL A 7 -19.43 -3.63 -21.20
N GLY A 8 -20.49 -4.44 -21.04
CA GLY A 8 -21.43 -4.33 -19.92
C GLY A 8 -20.80 -4.63 -18.55
N ARG A 9 -19.87 -5.59 -18.46
CA ARG A 9 -19.20 -5.94 -17.19
C ARG A 9 -18.19 -4.88 -16.74
N TRP A 10 -17.51 -4.20 -17.66
CA TRP A 10 -16.60 -3.09 -17.34
C TRP A 10 -17.33 -1.82 -16.92
N ARG A 11 -18.44 -1.47 -17.57
CA ARG A 11 -19.28 -0.32 -17.16
C ARG A 11 -19.98 -0.57 -15.81
N LEU A 12 -20.36 -1.81 -15.51
CA LEU A 12 -20.93 -2.16 -14.20
C LEU A 12 -19.88 -2.17 -13.08
N CYS A 13 -18.61 -2.47 -13.38
CA CYS A 13 -17.50 -2.24 -12.45
C CYS A 13 -17.31 -0.75 -12.17
N LEU A 14 -17.25 0.10 -13.19
CA LEU A 14 -17.06 1.55 -13.00
C LEU A 14 -18.16 2.20 -12.15
N LEU A 15 -19.41 1.78 -12.28
CA LEU A 15 -20.53 2.28 -11.47
C LEU A 15 -20.58 1.70 -10.04
N ARG A 16 -19.80 0.67 -9.74
CA ARG A 16 -19.72 0.03 -8.40
C ARG A 16 -18.48 0.44 -7.60
N PHE A 17 -17.59 1.21 -8.23
CA PHE A 17 -16.34 1.72 -7.65
C PHE A 17 -16.46 3.13 -7.04
N CYS A 18 -17.63 3.78 -7.11
CA CYS A 18 -17.88 5.06 -6.44
C CYS A 18 -18.24 4.89 -4.95
N ARG A 19 -17.70 3.87 -4.27
CA ARG A 19 -17.74 3.85 -2.81
C ARG A 19 -16.51 4.59 -2.32
N ASP A 20 -16.76 5.76 -1.75
CA ASP A 20 -15.76 6.61 -1.12
C ASP A 20 -15.04 5.82 -0.01
N SER A 21 -13.71 5.84 -0.01
CA SER A 21 -12.92 5.27 1.09
C SER A 21 -13.22 5.96 2.43
N ARG A 22 -13.84 7.15 2.37
CA ARG A 22 -14.36 7.93 3.51
C ARG A 22 -15.87 7.80 3.69
N ASP A 23 -16.49 6.70 3.25
CA ASP A 23 -17.89 6.40 3.54
C ASP A 23 -18.12 6.30 5.06
N ASN A 24 -18.77 7.33 5.63
CA ASN A 24 -19.07 7.46 7.05
C ASN A 24 -19.92 6.30 7.60
N ALA A 25 -20.56 5.46 6.78
CA ALA A 25 -21.22 4.25 7.24
C ALA A 25 -20.21 3.20 7.75
N ASN A 26 -18.99 3.20 7.20
CA ASN A 26 -17.93 2.25 7.52
C ASN A 26 -17.07 2.70 8.72
N ALA A 27 -17.14 3.97 9.12
CA ALA A 27 -16.44 4.45 10.31
C ALA A 27 -16.91 3.69 11.57
N PRO A 28 -15.99 3.19 12.41
CA PRO A 28 -16.30 2.76 13.78
C PRO A 28 -16.86 3.94 14.59
N LYS A 29 -17.99 3.74 15.26
CA LYS A 29 -18.73 4.82 15.97
C LYS A 29 -19.04 4.50 17.43
N GLU A 30 -19.04 3.21 17.79
CA GLU A 30 -19.38 2.78 19.13
C GLU A 30 -18.20 2.99 20.08
N PRO A 31 -18.29 3.90 21.07
CA PRO A 31 -17.15 4.26 21.93
C PRO A 31 -16.67 3.12 22.84
N THR A 32 -17.53 2.13 23.08
CA THR A 32 -17.24 0.96 23.92
C THR A 32 -16.62 -0.19 23.12
N GLU A 33 -16.70 -0.17 21.79
CA GLU A 33 -16.12 -1.21 20.95
C GLU A 33 -14.67 -0.87 20.59
N PRO A 34 -13.74 -1.85 20.68
CA PRO A 34 -12.38 -1.65 20.20
C PRO A 34 -12.34 -1.31 18.72
N VAL A 35 -11.45 -0.40 18.35
CA VAL A 35 -11.18 -0.04 16.95
C VAL A 35 -9.84 -0.63 16.55
N THR A 36 -9.77 -1.23 15.37
CA THR A 36 -8.49 -1.59 14.74
C THR A 36 -8.02 -0.45 13.86
N LEU A 37 -6.89 0.14 14.22
CA LEU A 37 -6.20 1.15 13.43
C LEU A 37 -5.08 0.52 12.61
N VAL A 38 -5.01 0.91 11.34
CA VAL A 38 -3.93 0.57 10.42
C VAL A 38 -3.24 1.87 10.00
N PHE A 39 -1.92 1.90 10.15
CA PHE A 39 -1.07 2.98 9.67
C PHE A 39 -0.20 2.45 8.55
N THR A 40 -0.14 3.18 7.44
CA THR A 40 0.73 2.85 6.30
C THR A 40 1.64 4.01 5.98
N ASP A 41 2.79 3.72 5.39
CA ASP A 41 3.71 4.74 4.90
C ASP A 41 4.67 4.12 3.87
N ILE A 42 5.13 4.87 2.86
CA ILE A 42 6.10 4.36 1.89
C ILE A 42 7.50 4.40 2.53
N GLU A 43 8.22 3.28 2.47
CA GLU A 43 9.61 3.17 2.88
C GLU A 43 10.51 4.09 2.06
N SER A 44 11.35 4.86 2.74
CA SER A 44 12.30 5.78 2.11
C SER A 44 11.66 6.77 1.13
N SER A 45 10.41 7.21 1.37
CA SER A 45 9.67 8.07 0.44
C SER A 45 10.41 9.36 0.10
N THR A 46 11.01 10.04 1.09
CA THR A 46 11.84 11.23 0.87
C THR A 46 13.03 10.96 -0.06
N ALA A 47 13.73 9.82 0.15
CA ALA A 47 14.87 9.45 -0.70
C ALA A 47 14.43 9.06 -2.11
N LEU A 48 13.29 8.39 -2.25
CA LEU A 48 12.68 8.11 -3.55
C LEU A 48 12.26 9.38 -4.28
N TRP A 49 11.71 10.38 -3.58
CA TRP A 49 11.41 11.69 -4.18
C TRP A 49 12.67 12.40 -4.69
N ALA A 50 13.80 12.24 -4.02
CA ALA A 50 15.08 12.77 -4.47
C ALA A 50 15.68 11.99 -5.65
N ALA A 51 15.60 10.65 -5.63
CA ALA A 51 16.22 9.78 -6.63
C ALA A 51 15.36 9.55 -7.89
N CYS A 52 14.03 9.62 -7.75
CA CYS A 52 13.06 9.24 -8.78
C CYS A 52 11.94 10.30 -8.91
N SER A 53 12.30 11.58 -8.90
CA SER A 53 11.36 12.73 -8.87
C SER A 53 10.28 12.68 -9.97
N GLU A 54 10.64 12.24 -11.17
CA GLU A 54 9.72 12.15 -12.32
C GLU A 54 8.71 11.00 -12.18
N LEU A 55 9.04 9.94 -11.43
CA LEU A 55 8.22 8.73 -11.31
C LEU A 55 7.30 8.78 -10.08
N MET A 56 7.74 9.47 -9.02
CA MET A 56 7.06 9.49 -7.73
C MET A 56 5.63 10.05 -7.76
N PRO A 57 5.28 11.09 -8.54
CA PRO A 57 3.89 11.58 -8.62
C PRO A 57 2.91 10.48 -9.04
N ASP A 58 3.23 9.74 -10.10
CA ASP A 58 2.38 8.67 -10.64
C ASP A 58 2.42 7.41 -9.76
N ALA A 59 3.58 7.08 -9.19
CA ALA A 59 3.73 5.97 -8.26
C ALA A 59 2.89 6.19 -6.99
N VAL A 60 2.94 7.39 -6.39
CA VAL A 60 2.15 7.74 -5.20
C VAL A 60 0.66 7.81 -5.54
N ALA A 61 0.28 8.35 -6.70
CA ALA A 61 -1.11 8.34 -7.15
C ALA A 61 -1.65 6.90 -7.30
N THR A 62 -0.84 5.99 -7.83
CA THR A 62 -1.14 4.57 -7.93
C THR A 62 -1.28 3.93 -6.55
N HIS A 63 -0.31 4.17 -5.65
CA HIS A 63 -0.37 3.75 -4.25
C HIS A 63 -1.69 4.17 -3.57
N HIS A 64 -2.12 5.44 -3.75
CA HIS A 64 -3.40 5.93 -3.21
C HIS A 64 -4.60 5.17 -3.78
N ARG A 65 -4.63 4.93 -5.10
CA ARG A 65 -5.74 4.21 -5.73
C ARG A 65 -5.85 2.77 -5.23
N LEU A 66 -4.73 2.07 -5.12
CA LEU A 66 -4.70 0.68 -4.66
C LEU A 66 -5.16 0.56 -3.21
N ILE A 67 -4.64 1.40 -2.31
CA ILE A 67 -5.05 1.39 -0.90
C ILE A 67 -6.54 1.73 -0.76
N ARG A 68 -7.04 2.78 -1.43
CA ARG A 68 -8.46 3.16 -1.37
C ARG A 68 -9.39 2.07 -1.89
N ALA A 69 -8.99 1.36 -2.95
CA ALA A 69 -9.74 0.22 -3.44
C ALA A 69 -9.86 -0.89 -2.37
N LEU A 70 -8.79 -1.16 -1.62
CA LEU A 70 -8.79 -2.14 -0.53
C LEU A 70 -9.61 -1.67 0.68
N ILE A 71 -9.53 -0.39 1.05
CA ILE A 71 -10.38 0.20 2.10
C ILE A 71 -11.85 -0.04 1.77
N THR A 72 -12.26 0.27 0.54
CA THR A 72 -13.62 0.04 0.05
C THR A 72 -14.00 -1.45 0.02
N LYS A 73 -13.10 -2.31 -0.46
CA LYS A 73 -13.30 -3.77 -0.53
C LYS A 73 -13.60 -4.37 0.84
N TYR A 74 -12.83 -3.98 1.85
CA TYR A 74 -12.93 -4.52 3.21
C TYR A 74 -13.87 -3.73 4.13
N ARG A 75 -14.55 -2.69 3.60
CA ARG A 75 -15.45 -1.80 4.34
C ARG A 75 -14.76 -1.20 5.58
N CYS A 76 -13.49 -0.86 5.44
CA CYS A 76 -12.79 -0.01 6.40
C CYS A 76 -13.05 1.47 6.06
N TYR A 77 -12.50 2.36 6.86
CA TYR A 77 -12.69 3.80 6.75
C TYR A 77 -11.35 4.53 6.72
N GLU A 78 -11.11 5.32 5.68
CA GLU A 78 -9.97 6.23 5.60
C GLU A 78 -10.19 7.40 6.58
N VAL A 79 -9.44 7.43 7.68
CA VAL A 79 -9.52 8.53 8.66
C VAL A 79 -8.87 9.79 8.09
N LYS A 80 -7.63 9.63 7.60
CA LYS A 80 -6.86 10.72 6.97
C LYS A 80 -5.71 10.16 6.15
N THR A 81 -5.19 11.02 5.26
CA THR A 81 -3.95 10.80 4.51
C THR A 81 -3.08 12.05 4.70
N ILE A 82 -1.78 11.86 4.99
CA ILE A 82 -0.79 12.94 5.12
C ILE A 82 0.41 12.54 4.26
N GLY A 83 0.65 13.24 3.15
CA GLY A 83 1.65 12.79 2.17
C GLY A 83 1.25 11.44 1.59
N ASP A 84 2.14 10.45 1.72
CA ASP A 84 1.93 9.05 1.39
C ASP A 84 1.47 8.17 2.58
N SER A 85 1.31 8.75 3.77
CA SER A 85 0.86 7.99 4.95
C SER A 85 -0.67 7.90 5.02
N PHE A 86 -1.22 6.70 5.25
CA PHE A 86 -2.65 6.51 5.56
C PHE A 86 -2.88 6.17 7.02
N MET A 87 -3.96 6.71 7.56
CA MET A 87 -4.59 6.22 8.79
C MET A 87 -5.96 5.64 8.43
N ILE A 88 -6.16 4.35 8.72
CA ILE A 88 -7.36 3.60 8.37
C ILE A 88 -7.95 3.01 9.65
N ALA A 89 -9.27 3.12 9.81
CA ALA A 89 -10.01 2.53 10.90
C ALA A 89 -10.89 1.37 10.38
N CYS A 90 -10.84 0.23 11.06
CA CYS A 90 -11.64 -0.93 10.74
C CYS A 90 -12.45 -1.36 11.98
N LYS A 91 -13.73 -1.72 11.77
CA LYS A 91 -14.60 -2.29 12.82
C LYS A 91 -14.22 -3.73 13.20
N SER A 92 -13.41 -4.39 12.37
CA SER A 92 -13.03 -5.79 12.52
C SER A 92 -11.53 -5.96 12.38
N VAL A 93 -10.91 -6.64 13.36
CA VAL A 93 -9.51 -7.06 13.31
C VAL A 93 -9.23 -7.90 12.05
N SER A 94 -10.15 -8.82 11.72
CA SER A 94 -10.01 -9.67 10.54
C SER A 94 -10.01 -8.86 9.24
N ALA A 95 -10.87 -7.85 9.13
CA ALA A 95 -10.90 -6.96 7.97
C ALA A 95 -9.59 -6.18 7.82
N ALA A 96 -9.05 -5.64 8.93
CA ALA A 96 -7.76 -4.97 8.93
C ALA A 96 -6.62 -5.90 8.49
N VAL A 97 -6.50 -7.11 9.07
CA VAL A 97 -5.43 -8.05 8.70
C VAL A 97 -5.54 -8.49 7.23
N GLN A 98 -6.76 -8.73 6.73
CA GLN A 98 -6.96 -9.05 5.32
C GLN A 98 -6.60 -7.88 4.40
N LEU A 99 -6.96 -6.65 4.76
CA LEU A 99 -6.57 -5.44 4.04
C LEU A 99 -5.05 -5.32 3.95
N VAL A 100 -4.33 -5.50 5.07
CA VAL A 100 -2.87 -5.37 5.11
C VAL A 100 -2.19 -6.46 4.31
N ARG A 101 -2.65 -7.72 4.43
CA ARG A 101 -2.11 -8.82 3.63
C ARG A 101 -2.31 -8.56 2.14
N GLU A 102 -3.52 -8.19 1.72
CA GLU A 102 -3.80 -7.97 0.30
C GLU A 102 -3.09 -6.72 -0.22
N LEU A 103 -2.87 -5.69 0.62
CA LEU A 103 -2.04 -4.53 0.27
C LEU A 103 -0.65 -4.99 -0.18
N GLN A 104 0.04 -5.79 0.63
CA GLN A 104 1.39 -6.27 0.27
C GLN A 104 1.37 -7.09 -1.03
N GLN A 105 0.36 -7.95 -1.20
CA GLN A 105 0.23 -8.80 -2.40
C GLN A 105 -0.06 -7.99 -3.66
N VAL A 106 -0.97 -7.01 -3.59
CA VAL A 106 -1.37 -6.17 -4.72
C VAL A 106 -0.21 -5.27 -5.14
N PHE A 107 0.55 -4.74 -4.20
CA PHE A 107 1.74 -3.93 -4.50
C PHE A 107 2.82 -4.76 -5.18
N LEU A 108 3.10 -5.97 -4.67
CA LEU A 108 4.03 -6.90 -5.28
C LEU A 108 3.62 -7.32 -6.70
N GLN A 109 2.32 -7.49 -6.96
CA GLN A 109 1.81 -7.93 -8.27
C GLN A 109 1.55 -6.78 -9.24
N HIS A 110 1.60 -5.53 -8.78
CA HIS A 110 1.31 -4.39 -9.63
C HIS A 110 2.43 -4.19 -10.66
N ASP A 111 2.06 -3.94 -11.92
CA ASP A 111 3.01 -3.50 -12.92
C ASP A 111 3.29 -2.01 -12.75
N TRP A 112 4.41 -1.69 -12.10
CA TRP A 112 4.86 -0.32 -11.88
C TRP A 112 5.41 0.33 -13.16
N GLY A 113 5.57 -0.42 -14.26
CA GLY A 113 6.07 0.07 -15.54
C GLY A 113 7.55 0.47 -15.52
N THR A 114 8.27 0.22 -14.42
CA THR A 114 9.66 0.60 -14.23
C THR A 114 10.33 -0.28 -13.16
N GLY A 115 11.62 -0.57 -13.34
CA GLY A 115 12.47 -1.16 -12.30
C GLY A 115 13.25 -0.14 -11.47
N ALA A 116 13.09 1.17 -11.75
CA ALA A 116 13.89 2.22 -11.13
C ALA A 116 13.62 2.35 -9.61
N LEU A 117 12.39 2.09 -9.17
CA LEU A 117 12.04 2.09 -7.75
C LEU A 117 12.79 0.98 -6.99
N ASP A 118 12.81 -0.22 -7.54
CA ASP A 118 13.55 -1.36 -6.98
C ASP A 118 15.06 -1.11 -6.97
N GLU A 119 15.61 -0.58 -8.05
CA GLU A 119 17.03 -0.22 -8.14
C GLU A 119 17.41 0.82 -7.07
N ALA A 120 16.55 1.83 -6.85
CA ALA A 120 16.75 2.83 -5.81
C ALA A 120 16.76 2.20 -4.41
N TYR A 121 15.80 1.32 -4.08
CA TYR A 121 15.80 0.62 -2.80
C TYR A 121 17.05 -0.22 -2.58
N ARG A 122 17.48 -0.99 -3.59
CA ARG A 122 18.70 -1.79 -3.50
C ARG A 122 19.92 -0.91 -3.28
N LYS A 123 19.99 0.24 -3.95
CA LYS A 123 21.05 1.23 -3.74
C LYS A 123 21.03 1.77 -2.30
N PHE A 124 19.87 2.15 -1.76
CA PHE A 124 19.76 2.64 -0.39
C PHE A 124 20.25 1.62 0.65
N GLU A 125 19.97 0.34 0.43
CA GLU A 125 20.47 -0.73 1.30
C GLU A 125 21.99 -0.92 1.19
N GLU A 126 22.57 -0.88 -0.01
CA GLU A 126 24.03 -0.96 -0.17
C GLU A 126 24.74 0.25 0.43
N ASP A 127 24.25 1.47 0.16
CA ASP A 127 24.79 2.71 0.72
C ASP A 127 24.77 2.63 2.26
N ARG A 128 23.69 2.13 2.87
CA ARG A 128 23.61 1.89 4.32
C ARG A 128 24.59 0.82 4.82
N ALA A 129 24.86 -0.22 4.04
CA ALA A 129 25.82 -1.26 4.41
C ALA A 129 27.27 -0.79 4.36
N GLU A 130 27.58 0.17 3.50
CA GLU A 130 28.90 0.81 3.42
C GLU A 130 29.12 1.76 4.60
N GLU A 131 28.09 2.46 5.05
CA GLU A 131 28.15 3.42 6.15
C GLU A 131 28.13 2.76 7.54
N ASP A 132 27.51 1.59 7.68
CA ASP A 132 27.30 0.96 8.98
C ASP A 132 28.51 0.13 9.47
N ALA A 133 29.20 0.66 10.47
CA ALA A 133 30.31 -0.02 11.13
C ALA A 133 29.88 -1.27 11.93
N GLU A 134 28.58 -1.42 12.24
CA GLU A 134 28.04 -2.55 13.00
C GLU A 134 27.64 -3.75 12.13
N GLY A 135 27.87 -3.69 10.81
CA GLY A 135 27.73 -4.83 9.91
C GLY A 135 26.30 -5.07 9.41
N TYR A 136 25.57 -4.00 9.09
CA TYR A 136 24.30 -4.10 8.38
C TYR A 136 24.41 -4.98 7.13
N VAL A 137 23.53 -5.97 7.04
CA VAL A 137 23.41 -6.85 5.89
C VAL A 137 22.18 -6.45 5.08
N PRO A 138 22.35 -6.00 3.81
CA PRO A 138 21.23 -5.68 2.93
C PRO A 138 20.24 -6.85 2.80
N PRO A 139 18.97 -6.69 3.21
CA PRO A 139 18.00 -7.79 3.17
C PRO A 139 17.58 -8.16 1.74
N THR A 140 17.68 -7.23 0.78
CA THR A 140 17.18 -7.43 -0.59
C THR A 140 18.20 -7.12 -1.67
N ALA A 141 19.14 -6.19 -1.42
CA ALA A 141 20.06 -5.71 -2.44
C ALA A 141 20.94 -6.80 -3.05
N ARG A 142 21.34 -7.79 -2.25
CA ARG A 142 22.25 -8.87 -2.67
C ARG A 142 21.53 -10.16 -3.06
N LEU A 143 20.20 -10.15 -3.16
CA LEU A 143 19.44 -11.30 -3.63
C LEU A 143 19.68 -11.53 -5.12
N ASP A 144 19.66 -12.81 -5.53
CA ASP A 144 19.60 -13.16 -6.94
C ASP A 144 18.35 -12.56 -7.59
N ALA A 145 18.47 -12.13 -8.86
CA ALA A 145 17.40 -11.43 -9.56
C ALA A 145 16.10 -12.24 -9.67
N ALA A 146 16.18 -13.58 -9.78
CA ALA A 146 14.99 -14.43 -9.81
C ALA A 146 14.33 -14.51 -8.44
N VAL A 147 15.11 -14.54 -7.35
CA VAL A 147 14.61 -14.53 -5.97
C VAL A 147 14.00 -13.18 -5.63
N TYR A 148 14.66 -12.08 -6.01
CA TYR A 148 14.18 -10.71 -5.77
C TYR A 148 12.77 -10.52 -6.35
N ARG A 149 12.59 -10.83 -7.64
CA ARG A 149 11.31 -10.64 -8.35
C ARG A 149 10.14 -11.48 -7.81
N GLN A 150 10.42 -12.52 -7.03
CA GLN A 150 9.37 -13.32 -6.38
C GLN A 150 8.80 -12.64 -5.12
N HIS A 151 9.56 -11.71 -4.51
CA HIS A 151 9.27 -11.18 -3.18
C HIS A 151 9.18 -9.64 -3.15
N TRP A 152 9.79 -8.94 -4.10
CA TRP A 152 9.91 -7.48 -4.13
C TRP A 152 9.61 -6.92 -5.52
N ASN A 153 8.85 -5.82 -5.55
CA ASN A 153 8.51 -5.07 -6.76
C ASN A 153 7.91 -3.70 -6.39
N GLY A 154 8.48 -2.62 -6.91
CA GLY A 154 7.98 -1.25 -6.79
C GLY A 154 7.99 -0.66 -5.38
N LEU A 155 6.96 0.12 -5.04
CA LEU A 155 6.89 0.84 -3.76
C LEU A 155 6.75 -0.14 -2.59
N ARG A 156 7.61 0.02 -1.57
CA ARG A 156 7.56 -0.76 -0.33
C ARG A 156 6.76 0.00 0.72
N VAL A 157 5.73 -0.62 1.27
CA VAL A 157 4.82 0.02 2.24
C VAL A 157 4.99 -0.62 3.60
N ARG A 158 5.46 0.15 4.59
CA ARG A 158 5.45 -0.27 6.00
C ARG A 158 4.04 -0.17 6.55
N VAL A 159 3.63 -1.16 7.33
CA VAL A 159 2.27 -1.20 7.90
C VAL A 159 2.31 -1.55 9.37
N GLY A 160 1.66 -0.72 10.19
CA GLY A 160 1.40 -0.98 11.61
C GLY A 160 -0.08 -1.24 11.84
N VAL A 161 -0.41 -2.26 12.64
CA VAL A 161 -1.79 -2.60 13.02
C VAL A 161 -1.91 -2.67 14.53
N HIS A 162 -2.88 -1.97 15.10
CA HIS A 162 -3.16 -2.01 16.53
C HIS A 162 -4.67 -2.04 16.79
N THR A 163 -5.11 -2.76 17.83
CA THR A 163 -6.52 -2.78 18.25
C THR A 163 -6.61 -2.41 19.72
N GLY A 164 -7.50 -1.47 20.02
CA GLY A 164 -7.74 -1.01 21.39
C GLY A 164 -9.00 -0.16 21.48
N ALA A 165 -9.44 0.12 22.71
CA ALA A 165 -10.52 1.08 22.93
C ALA A 165 -10.02 2.49 22.62
N VAL A 166 -10.81 3.27 21.90
CA VAL A 166 -10.51 4.68 21.60
C VAL A 166 -11.34 5.51 22.56
N ARG A 167 -10.72 5.97 23.64
CA ARG A 167 -11.33 6.83 24.67
C ARG A 167 -10.75 8.23 24.60
#